data_AF-A0A378QJ26-F1
#
_entry.id   AF-A0A378QJ26-F1
#
_cell.length_a   1.000
_cell.length_b   1.000
_cell.length_c   1.000
_cell.angle_alpha   90.00
_cell.angle_beta   90.00
_cell.angle_gamma   90.00
#
_symmetry.space_group_name_H-M   'P 1'
#
loop_
_entity.id
_entity.type
_entity.pdbx_description
1 polymer ?
#
loop_
_entity_poly.entity_id
_entity_poly.type
_entity_poly.pdbx_seq_one_letter_code
_entity_poly.pdbx_strand_id
1 'polypeptide(L)'
;MAKYIVGEIKRNVKSLVAQKIRYLIESEPLYVGQVDVNEMNYINALTLWTEKVGDKKDWDHKPKISNKSELKAVAVHRVSDLTGRCLTSHYHKYRDFDYFYDVWSNIHYGYVGLSVGFDENTLLLGSNTQQFFQSFLKTDTPDDITTMKISFELHKKFGKYAEKLKPQDVLDILDKTPQSKFPTSKKTHICHDKTAQRCKK
;
A
#
# COMPACT_ATOMS: atom_id res chain seq x y z
N MET A 1 -4.01 -2.63 -13.42
CA MET A 1 -3.48 -2.10 -12.16
C MET A 1 -2.38 -2.97 -11.53
N ALA A 2 -2.62 -4.26 -11.21
CA ALA A 2 -1.62 -5.10 -10.53
C ALA A 2 -0.21 -5.14 -11.16
N LYS A 3 -0.10 -5.06 -12.50
CA LYS A 3 1.20 -4.95 -13.20
C LYS A 3 2.00 -3.72 -12.75
N TYR A 4 1.33 -2.58 -12.59
CA TYR A 4 1.95 -1.33 -12.15
C TYR A 4 2.47 -1.47 -10.72
N ILE A 5 1.63 -1.94 -9.79
CA ILE A 5 2.01 -1.99 -8.37
C ILE A 5 3.12 -3.01 -8.10
N VAL A 6 3.07 -4.18 -8.74
CA VAL A 6 4.16 -5.17 -8.63
C VAL A 6 5.46 -4.63 -9.23
N GLY A 7 5.37 -3.87 -10.31
CA GLY A 7 6.53 -3.16 -10.87
C GLY A 7 7.13 -2.16 -9.88
N GLU A 8 6.30 -1.34 -9.23
CA GLU A 8 6.74 -0.40 -8.19
C GLU A 8 7.36 -1.11 -6.98
N ILE A 9 6.76 -2.21 -6.51
CA ILE A 9 7.32 -3.03 -5.42
C ILE A 9 8.72 -3.51 -5.82
N LYS A 10 8.86 -4.20 -6.96
CA LYS A 10 10.15 -4.75 -7.41
C LYS A 10 11.23 -3.69 -7.58
N ARG A 11 10.85 -2.50 -8.07
CA ARG A 11 11.77 -1.36 -8.18
C ARG A 11 12.17 -0.84 -6.80
N ASN A 12 11.21 -0.58 -5.93
CA ASN A 12 11.45 0.15 -4.69
C ASN A 12 12.18 -0.70 -3.66
N VAL A 13 11.87 -2.00 -3.55
CA VAL A 13 12.59 -2.91 -2.64
C VAL A 13 14.08 -3.05 -2.98
N LYS A 14 14.48 -2.76 -4.22
CA LYS A 14 15.88 -2.78 -4.67
C LYS A 14 16.56 -1.42 -4.71
N SER A 15 15.81 -0.34 -4.47
CA SER A 15 16.34 1.03 -4.52
C SER A 15 17.43 1.28 -3.47
N LEU A 16 18.32 2.24 -3.72
CA LEU A 16 19.36 2.65 -2.76
C LEU A 16 18.76 3.12 -1.43
N VAL A 17 17.60 3.79 -1.48
CA VAL A 17 16.90 4.25 -0.27
C VAL A 17 16.40 3.06 0.56
N ALA A 18 15.81 2.05 -0.08
CA ALA A 18 15.42 0.82 0.61
C ALA A 18 16.62 0.06 1.20
N GLN A 19 17.76 0.04 0.49
CA GLN A 19 19.00 -0.54 1.02
C GLN A 19 19.51 0.22 2.25
N LYS A 20 19.45 1.55 2.22
CA LYS A 20 19.86 2.39 3.36
C LYS A 20 18.94 2.21 4.58
N ILE A 21 17.62 2.16 4.39
CA ILE A 21 16.67 1.92 5.48
C ILE A 21 16.96 0.56 6.14
N ARG A 22 17.17 -0.49 5.34
CA ARG A 22 17.56 -1.80 5.87
C ARG A 22 18.83 -1.78 6.66
N TYR A 23 19.87 -1.15 6.12
CA TYR A 23 21.15 -1.05 6.81
C TYR A 23 21.00 -0.39 8.20
N LEU A 24 20.16 0.63 8.31
CA LEU A 24 19.89 1.31 9.59
C LEU A 24 19.10 0.43 10.57
N ILE A 25 18.16 -0.39 10.08
CA ILE A 25 17.34 -1.27 10.94
C ILE A 25 18.10 -2.54 11.35
N GLU A 26 18.86 -3.12 10.42
CA GLU A 26 19.60 -4.38 10.57
C GLU A 26 21.00 -4.18 11.18
N SER A 27 21.40 -2.93 11.51
CA SER A 27 22.73 -2.66 12.09
C SER A 27 22.87 -3.29 13.47
N GLU A 28 23.97 -4.01 13.70
CA GLU A 28 24.31 -4.58 15.00
C GLU A 28 24.35 -3.51 16.11
N PRO A 29 23.96 -3.86 17.34
CA PRO A 29 23.95 -2.94 18.46
C PRO A 29 25.30 -2.26 18.70
N LEU A 30 25.37 -0.95 18.49
CA LEU A 30 26.55 -0.15 18.80
C LEU A 30 26.23 0.87 19.89
N TYR A 31 27.00 0.85 20.98
CA TYR A 31 26.98 1.91 21.98
C TYR A 31 28.25 2.76 21.83
N VAL A 32 28.08 4.06 21.62
CA VAL A 32 29.19 5.03 21.61
C VAL A 32 29.00 5.97 22.79
N GLY A 33 29.73 5.72 23.89
CA GLY A 33 29.50 6.43 25.15
C GLY A 33 28.14 6.10 25.75
N GLN A 34 27.31 7.13 26.04
CA GLN A 34 25.94 6.99 26.56
C GLN A 34 24.85 6.99 25.47
N VAL A 35 25.22 7.08 24.19
CA VAL A 35 24.26 7.15 23.09
C VAL A 35 23.92 5.75 22.59
N ASP A 36 22.63 5.40 22.60
CA ASP A 36 22.10 4.24 21.89
C ASP A 36 22.01 4.56 20.39
N VAL A 37 23.01 4.10 19.62
CA VAL A 37 23.09 4.36 18.18
C VAL A 37 21.96 3.64 17.44
N ASN A 38 21.37 2.59 18.01
CA ASN A 38 20.30 1.81 17.37
C ASN A 38 19.00 2.60 17.36
N GLU A 39 18.68 3.29 18.45
CA GLU A 39 17.53 4.18 18.51
C GLU A 39 17.66 5.31 17.46
N MET A 40 18.85 5.91 17.36
CA MET A 40 19.11 6.94 16.35
C MET A 40 19.02 6.39 14.92
N ASN A 41 19.55 5.18 14.67
CA ASN A 41 19.44 4.53 13.37
C ASN A 41 17.99 4.24 12.99
N TYR A 42 17.18 3.76 13.94
CA TYR A 42 15.76 3.51 13.72
C TYR A 42 14.98 4.80 13.43
N ILE A 43 15.27 5.91 14.13
CA ILE A 43 14.69 7.23 13.84
C ILE A 43 15.07 7.69 12.42
N ASN A 44 16.33 7.52 12.02
CA ASN A 44 16.79 7.84 10.67
C ASN A 44 16.10 6.97 9.61
N ALA A 45 15.88 5.68 9.89
CA ALA A 45 15.15 4.77 9.03
C ALA A 45 13.69 5.21 8.85
N LEU A 46 13.00 5.57 9.93
CA LEU A 46 11.63 6.10 9.90
C LEU A 46 11.53 7.43 9.15
N THR A 47 12.51 8.32 9.32
CA THR A 47 12.57 9.59 8.60
C THR A 47 12.66 9.36 7.09
N LEU A 48 13.61 8.53 6.64
CA LEU A 48 13.76 8.18 5.23
C LEU A 48 12.51 7.47 4.67
N TRP A 49 11.87 6.61 5.47
CA TRP A 49 10.62 5.96 5.10
C TRP A 49 9.50 7.00 4.87
N THR A 50 9.31 7.91 5.84
CA THR A 50 8.28 8.96 5.79
C THR A 50 8.45 9.89 4.60
N GLU A 51 9.70 10.28 4.31
CA GLU A 51 10.02 11.10 3.14
C GLU A 51 9.64 10.45 1.81
N LYS A 52 9.54 9.11 1.77
CA LYS A 52 9.14 8.36 0.59
C LYS A 52 7.65 8.08 0.52
N VAL A 53 7.01 7.74 1.62
CA VAL A 53 5.59 7.30 1.64
C VAL A 53 4.59 8.42 1.96
N GLY A 54 5.05 9.58 2.42
CA GLY A 54 4.19 10.72 2.75
C GLY A 54 3.40 11.26 1.56
N ASP A 55 2.44 12.16 1.84
CA ASP A 55 1.56 12.75 0.81
C ASP A 55 2.37 13.32 -0.37
N LYS A 56 2.00 12.88 -1.59
CA LYS A 56 2.60 13.29 -2.87
C LYS A 56 4.10 12.96 -3.00
N LYS A 57 4.64 12.07 -2.16
CA LYS A 57 6.02 11.60 -2.24
C LYS A 57 6.18 10.45 -3.25
N ASP A 58 7.43 10.01 -3.43
CA ASP A 58 7.80 9.05 -4.46
C ASP A 58 7.06 7.71 -4.35
N TRP A 59 6.74 7.26 -3.15
CA TRP A 59 6.05 5.99 -2.90
C TRP A 59 4.58 6.19 -2.56
N ASP A 60 4.08 7.44 -2.59
CA ASP A 60 2.65 7.70 -2.60
C ASP A 60 2.08 7.40 -3.99
N HIS A 61 1.37 6.28 -4.08
CA HIS A 61 0.79 5.81 -5.32
C HIS A 61 -0.66 6.26 -5.51
N LYS A 62 -1.32 6.81 -4.48
CA LYS A 62 -2.73 7.22 -4.56
C LYS A 62 -2.92 8.30 -5.65
N PRO A 63 -2.18 9.43 -5.67
CA PRO A 63 -2.29 10.43 -6.74
C PRO A 63 -1.84 9.90 -8.10
N LYS A 64 -0.86 9.00 -8.14
CA LYS A 64 -0.33 8.44 -9.39
C LYS A 64 -1.37 7.58 -10.08
N ILE A 65 -2.06 6.74 -9.33
CA ILE A 65 -3.13 5.88 -9.84
C ILE A 65 -4.30 6.73 -10.33
N SER A 66 -4.70 7.76 -9.59
CA SER A 66 -5.87 8.57 -9.95
C SER A 66 -5.63 9.52 -11.13
N ASN A 67 -4.37 9.92 -11.39
CA ASN A 67 -4.04 10.96 -12.38
C ASN A 67 -3.31 10.49 -13.64
N LYS A 68 -2.54 9.39 -13.62
CA LYS A 68 -1.82 8.91 -14.81
C LYS A 68 -2.78 8.38 -15.87
N SER A 69 -2.71 8.90 -17.09
CA SER A 69 -3.63 8.57 -18.19
C SER A 69 -3.70 7.06 -18.47
N GLU A 70 -2.56 6.36 -18.43
CA GLU A 70 -2.50 4.92 -18.71
C GLU A 70 -3.20 4.10 -17.62
N LEU A 71 -3.17 4.57 -16.37
CA LEU A 71 -3.83 3.92 -15.24
C LEU A 71 -5.33 4.25 -15.21
N LYS A 72 -5.70 5.48 -15.57
CA LYS A 72 -7.10 5.90 -15.75
C LYS A 72 -7.80 5.14 -16.88
N ALA A 73 -7.09 4.83 -17.96
CA ALA A 73 -7.67 4.13 -19.12
C ALA A 73 -8.21 2.73 -18.78
N VAL A 74 -7.76 2.13 -17.67
CA VAL A 74 -8.22 0.82 -17.21
C VAL A 74 -9.10 0.90 -15.96
N ALA A 75 -9.55 2.11 -15.60
CA ALA A 75 -10.42 2.32 -14.46
C ALA A 75 -11.90 2.08 -14.80
N VAL A 76 -12.68 1.79 -13.76
CA VAL A 76 -14.13 1.63 -13.83
C VAL A 76 -14.78 2.89 -13.29
N HIS A 77 -15.67 3.47 -14.09
CA HIS A 77 -16.46 4.62 -13.68
C HIS A 77 -17.53 4.20 -12.67
N ARG A 78 -17.53 4.81 -11.48
CA ARG A 78 -18.53 4.53 -10.43
C ARG A 78 -19.03 5.82 -9.80
N VAL A 79 -20.27 5.85 -9.35
CA VAL A 79 -20.77 6.95 -8.51
C VAL A 79 -20.23 6.76 -7.09
N SER A 80 -19.75 7.84 -6.48
CA SER A 80 -19.33 7.88 -5.09
C SER A 80 -20.53 7.82 -4.16
N ASP A 81 -20.58 6.84 -3.25
CA ASP A 81 -21.66 6.74 -2.25
C ASP A 81 -21.69 7.94 -1.29
N LEU A 82 -20.54 8.60 -1.08
CA LEU A 82 -20.40 9.74 -0.18
C LEU A 82 -20.81 11.07 -0.83
N THR A 83 -20.43 11.27 -2.10
CA THR A 83 -20.57 12.60 -2.75
C THR A 83 -21.56 12.61 -3.91
N GLY A 84 -22.04 11.46 -4.36
CA GLY A 84 -22.84 11.31 -5.57
C GLY A 84 -22.11 11.65 -6.88
N ARG A 85 -20.80 11.96 -6.82
CA ARG A 85 -20.00 12.33 -8.00
C ARG A 85 -19.52 11.10 -8.74
N CYS A 86 -19.37 11.23 -10.05
CA CYS A 86 -18.72 10.19 -10.85
C CYS A 86 -17.22 10.15 -10.57
N LEU A 87 -16.75 8.99 -10.10
CA LEU A 87 -15.35 8.64 -9.94
C LEU A 87 -14.88 7.92 -11.20
N THR A 88 -13.97 8.52 -11.96
CA THR A 88 -13.54 7.99 -13.26
C THR A 88 -12.20 7.25 -13.23
N SER A 89 -11.47 7.32 -12.12
CA SER A 89 -10.11 6.77 -12.00
C SER A 89 -9.85 5.94 -10.74
N HIS A 90 -10.85 5.79 -9.87
CA HIS A 90 -10.62 5.31 -8.50
C HIS A 90 -10.86 3.80 -8.34
N TYR A 91 -11.55 3.15 -9.27
CA TYR A 91 -11.88 1.73 -9.18
C TYR A 91 -11.27 0.96 -10.35
N HIS A 92 -10.88 -0.29 -10.11
CA HIS A 92 -10.24 -1.14 -11.11
C HIS A 92 -10.84 -2.54 -11.09
N LYS A 93 -11.27 -3.03 -12.25
CA LYS A 93 -11.91 -4.35 -12.37
C LYS A 93 -10.89 -5.48 -12.24
N TYR A 94 -11.25 -6.50 -11.47
CA TYR A 94 -10.70 -7.84 -11.61
C TYR A 94 -11.78 -8.88 -11.33
N ARG A 95 -11.99 -9.80 -12.27
CA ARG A 95 -13.11 -10.75 -12.27
C ARG A 95 -14.44 -10.04 -12.00
N ASP A 96 -15.19 -10.47 -11.00
CA ASP A 96 -16.53 -9.98 -10.67
C ASP A 96 -16.51 -8.80 -9.69
N PHE A 97 -15.33 -8.24 -9.41
CA PHE A 97 -15.15 -7.17 -8.43
C PHE A 97 -14.42 -5.95 -8.99
N ASP A 98 -14.76 -4.79 -8.41
CA ASP A 98 -14.06 -3.53 -8.57
C ASP A 98 -13.32 -3.20 -7.28
N TYR A 99 -12.02 -2.91 -7.41
CA TYR A 99 -11.14 -2.60 -6.29
C TYR A 99 -10.79 -1.13 -6.26
N PHE A 100 -11.01 -0.49 -5.11
CA PHE A 100 -10.67 0.92 -4.89
C PHE A 100 -9.15 1.13 -4.92
N TYR A 101 -8.73 2.31 -5.38
CA TYR A 101 -7.34 2.59 -5.69
C TYR A 101 -6.38 2.50 -4.49
N ASP A 102 -6.89 2.78 -3.28
CA ASP A 102 -6.14 2.67 -2.03
C ASP A 102 -5.62 1.25 -1.78
N VAL A 103 -6.36 0.22 -2.22
CA VAL A 103 -5.94 -1.18 -2.11
C VAL A 103 -4.56 -1.39 -2.73
N TRP A 104 -4.32 -0.84 -3.92
CA TRP A 104 -3.04 -1.03 -4.59
C TRP A 104 -1.92 -0.30 -3.83
N SER A 105 -2.16 0.93 -3.40
CA SER A 105 -1.15 1.71 -2.65
C SER A 105 -0.77 1.05 -1.34
N ASN A 106 -1.74 0.50 -0.60
CA ASN A 106 -1.48 -0.16 0.68
C ASN A 106 -0.77 -1.51 0.51
N ILE A 107 -1.04 -2.27 -0.57
CA ILE A 107 -0.26 -3.48 -0.89
C ILE A 107 1.21 -3.15 -1.08
N HIS A 108 1.51 -2.04 -1.76
CA HIS A 108 2.88 -1.57 -1.91
C HIS A 108 3.47 -1.14 -0.58
N TYR A 109 2.78 -0.28 0.16
CA TYR A 109 3.24 0.24 1.45
C TYR A 109 3.65 -0.89 2.40
N GLY A 110 2.78 -1.87 2.62
CA GLY A 110 3.09 -2.94 3.56
C GLY A 110 4.13 -3.94 3.04
N TYR A 111 4.14 -4.27 1.74
CA TYR A 111 5.16 -5.16 1.18
C TYR A 111 6.55 -4.51 1.27
N VAL A 112 6.69 -3.26 0.81
CA VAL A 112 7.97 -2.55 0.84
C VAL A 112 8.40 -2.27 2.28
N GLY A 113 7.46 -1.95 3.18
CA GLY A 113 7.72 -1.75 4.60
C GLY A 113 8.39 -2.96 5.25
N LEU A 114 7.84 -4.16 5.06
CA LEU A 114 8.47 -5.40 5.53
C LEU A 114 9.81 -5.65 4.83
N SER A 115 9.88 -5.35 3.52
CA SER A 115 11.10 -5.54 2.73
C SER A 115 12.25 -4.63 3.16
N VAL A 116 11.97 -3.54 3.88
CA VAL A 116 12.99 -2.66 4.43
C VAL A 116 13.32 -2.92 5.91
N GLY A 117 12.62 -3.84 6.56
CA GLY A 117 12.95 -4.32 7.91
C GLY A 117 11.97 -3.90 9.01
N PHE A 118 10.92 -3.13 8.71
CA PHE A 118 9.88 -2.85 9.71
C PHE A 118 9.07 -4.11 10.02
N ASP A 119 8.60 -4.24 11.27
CA ASP A 119 7.68 -5.31 11.65
C ASP A 119 6.22 -4.96 11.32
N GLU A 120 5.34 -5.97 11.38
CA GLU A 120 3.92 -5.82 11.06
C GLU A 120 3.21 -4.82 11.97
N ASN A 121 3.57 -4.77 13.26
CA ASN A 121 2.94 -3.87 14.23
C ASN A 121 3.30 -2.42 13.94
N THR A 122 4.56 -2.13 13.63
CA THR A 122 5.06 -0.83 13.21
C THR A 122 4.32 -0.34 11.98
N LEU A 123 4.08 -1.23 11.01
CA LEU A 123 3.39 -0.89 9.76
C LEU A 123 1.87 -0.75 9.94
N LEU A 124 1.27 -1.41 10.92
CA LEU A 124 -0.17 -1.33 11.22
C LEU A 124 -0.55 -0.21 12.19
N LEU A 125 0.36 0.19 13.08
CA LEU A 125 0.09 1.19 14.12
C LEU A 125 0.73 2.55 13.80
N GLY A 126 1.79 2.52 12.99
CA GLY A 126 2.82 3.54 13.06
C GLY A 126 3.57 3.43 14.38
N SER A 127 4.86 3.10 14.34
CA SER A 127 5.70 2.97 15.55
C SER A 127 5.51 4.16 16.52
N ASN A 128 5.60 3.89 17.82
CA ASN A 128 5.36 4.78 18.98
C ASN A 128 6.16 6.11 19.07
N THR A 129 6.66 6.68 17.97
CA THR A 129 7.07 8.09 17.87
C THR A 129 5.83 8.97 17.59
N GLN A 130 4.92 8.93 18.57
CA GLN A 130 3.48 9.19 18.47
C GLN A 130 3.08 10.56 17.87
N GLN A 131 3.91 11.60 17.86
CA GLN A 131 3.45 12.95 17.46
C GLN A 131 3.79 13.35 16.02
N PHE A 132 4.96 12.96 15.50
CA PHE A 132 5.30 13.25 14.10
C PHE A 132 4.53 12.31 13.15
N PHE A 133 4.43 11.04 13.52
CA PHE A 133 3.90 9.98 12.66
C PHE A 133 2.36 9.91 12.64
N GLN A 134 1.68 10.23 13.74
CA GLN A 134 0.20 10.27 13.80
C GLN A 134 -0.43 11.28 12.83
N SER A 135 0.28 12.35 12.47
CA SER A 135 -0.17 13.33 11.47
C SER A 135 -0.17 12.73 10.05
N PHE A 136 0.78 11.83 9.75
CA PHE A 136 0.93 11.22 8.43
C PHE A 136 0.11 9.94 8.25
N LEU A 137 -0.08 9.15 9.32
CA LEU A 137 -0.88 7.94 9.31
C LEU A 137 -2.28 8.21 9.86
N LYS A 138 -3.12 8.65 8.94
CA LYS A 138 -4.58 8.72 9.11
C LYS A 138 -5.09 7.36 9.65
N THR A 139 -5.99 7.39 10.62
CA THR A 139 -6.69 6.22 11.20
C THR A 139 -7.01 5.15 10.14
N ASP A 140 -6.37 3.99 10.22
CA ASP A 140 -6.53 2.93 9.23
C ASP A 140 -7.95 2.35 9.25
N THR A 141 -8.60 2.34 8.08
CA THR A 141 -9.90 1.70 7.92
C THR A 141 -9.75 0.17 7.96
N PRO A 142 -10.83 -0.59 8.23
CA PRO A 142 -10.78 -2.05 8.16
C PRO A 142 -10.25 -2.60 6.82
N ASP A 143 -10.52 -1.89 5.72
CA ASP A 143 -10.01 -2.19 4.38
C ASP A 143 -8.49 -1.99 4.28
N ASP A 144 -7.96 -0.91 4.88
CA ASP A 144 -6.53 -0.63 4.91
C ASP A 144 -5.79 -1.74 5.67
N ILE A 145 -6.26 -2.08 6.88
CA ILE A 145 -5.71 -3.17 7.70
C ILE A 145 -5.74 -4.50 6.96
N THR A 146 -6.85 -4.83 6.30
CA THR A 146 -6.98 -6.07 5.51
C THR A 146 -5.96 -6.09 4.37
N THR A 147 -5.81 -4.96 3.67
CA THR A 147 -4.85 -4.82 2.58
C THR A 147 -3.41 -4.95 3.05
N MET A 148 -3.09 -4.37 4.21
CA MET A 148 -1.78 -4.48 4.84
C MET A 148 -1.46 -5.94 5.17
N LYS A 149 -2.40 -6.67 5.77
CA LYS A 149 -2.22 -8.11 6.05
C LYS A 149 -2.00 -8.94 4.77
N ILE A 150 -2.72 -8.65 3.69
CA ILE A 150 -2.49 -9.26 2.38
C ILE A 150 -1.05 -9.00 1.90
N SER A 151 -0.55 -7.78 2.06
CA SER A 151 0.82 -7.44 1.68
C SER A 151 1.85 -8.23 2.50
N PHE A 152 1.57 -8.49 3.77
CA PHE A 152 2.43 -9.28 4.65
C PHE A 152 2.47 -10.75 4.25
N GLU A 153 1.32 -11.32 3.90
CA GLU A 153 1.24 -12.68 3.35
C GLU A 153 2.02 -12.81 2.04
N LEU A 154 1.89 -11.83 1.14
CA LEU A 154 2.67 -11.78 -0.10
C LEU A 154 4.17 -11.69 0.20
N HIS A 155 4.59 -10.83 1.12
CA HIS A 155 5.99 -10.70 1.50
C HIS A 155 6.55 -12.00 2.10
N LYS A 156 5.82 -12.62 3.05
CA LYS A 156 6.20 -13.92 3.62
C LYS A 156 6.38 -14.99 2.55
N LYS A 157 5.55 -14.98 1.51
CA LYS A 157 5.60 -15.96 0.41
C LYS A 157 6.72 -15.70 -0.60
N PHE A 158 6.98 -14.44 -0.97
CA PHE A 158 7.87 -14.09 -2.08
C PHE A 158 9.19 -13.45 -1.65
N GLY A 159 9.33 -13.15 -0.36
CA GLY A 159 10.53 -12.63 0.27
C GLY A 159 10.83 -11.17 -0.02
N LYS A 160 11.89 -10.71 0.64
CA LYS A 160 12.40 -9.34 0.72
C LYS A 160 12.50 -8.58 -0.62
N TYR A 161 12.87 -9.27 -1.70
CA TYR A 161 13.14 -8.62 -2.99
C TYR A 161 12.05 -8.83 -4.05
N ALA A 162 10.96 -9.52 -3.71
CA ALA A 162 9.83 -9.77 -4.59
C ALA A 162 10.20 -10.39 -5.95
N GLU A 163 11.33 -11.12 -6.06
CA GLU A 163 11.87 -11.59 -7.33
C GLU A 163 10.84 -12.38 -8.12
N LYS A 164 10.15 -13.30 -7.43
CA LYS A 164 9.16 -14.21 -7.99
C LYS A 164 7.72 -13.70 -7.88
N LEU A 165 7.46 -12.57 -7.24
CA LEU A 165 6.12 -11.98 -7.12
C LEU A 165 5.59 -11.64 -8.52
N LYS A 166 4.38 -12.09 -8.85
CA LYS A 166 3.71 -11.77 -10.12
C LYS A 166 2.44 -10.94 -9.87
N PRO A 167 2.00 -10.16 -10.86
CA PRO A 167 0.72 -9.46 -10.80
C PRO A 167 -0.46 -10.39 -10.47
N GLN A 168 -0.42 -11.63 -10.97
CA GLN A 168 -1.47 -12.61 -10.73
C GLN A 168 -1.56 -13.02 -9.25
N ASP A 169 -0.44 -13.10 -8.53
CA ASP A 169 -0.44 -13.47 -7.11
C ASP A 169 -1.22 -12.44 -6.27
N VAL A 170 -1.05 -11.15 -6.59
CA VAL A 170 -1.77 -10.03 -5.97
C VAL A 170 -3.26 -10.12 -6.29
N LEU A 171 -3.61 -10.40 -7.54
CA LEU A 171 -5.00 -10.50 -7.97
C LEU A 171 -5.71 -11.71 -7.34
N ASP A 172 -5.03 -12.86 -7.25
CA ASP A 172 -5.60 -14.08 -6.69
C ASP A 172 -5.88 -13.96 -5.19
N ILE A 173 -4.98 -13.34 -4.42
CA ILE A 173 -5.21 -13.14 -2.98
C ILE A 173 -6.31 -12.11 -2.72
N LEU A 174 -6.40 -11.05 -3.54
CA LEU A 174 -7.50 -10.08 -3.47
C LEU A 174 -8.85 -10.72 -3.79
N ASP A 175 -8.91 -11.58 -4.81
CA ASP A 175 -10.12 -12.29 -5.21
C ASP A 175 -10.60 -13.28 -4.15
N LYS A 176 -9.66 -14.08 -3.60
CA LYS A 176 -9.93 -15.05 -2.53
C LYS A 176 -10.36 -14.39 -1.22
N THR A 177 -9.87 -13.19 -0.92
CA THR A 177 -10.25 -12.47 0.29
C THR A 177 -11.74 -12.09 0.24
N PRO A 178 -12.58 -12.51 1.20
CA PRO A 178 -14.02 -12.22 1.18
C PRO A 178 -14.33 -10.72 1.16
N GLN A 179 -15.40 -10.33 0.48
CA GLN A 179 -15.85 -8.93 0.45
C GLN A 179 -16.17 -8.37 1.85
N SER A 180 -16.58 -9.22 2.80
CA SER A 180 -16.80 -8.82 4.19
C SER A 180 -15.55 -8.32 4.92
N LYS A 181 -14.35 -8.61 4.39
CA LYS A 181 -13.07 -8.05 4.87
C LYS A 181 -12.72 -6.72 4.19
N PHE A 182 -13.47 -6.32 3.17
CA PHE A 182 -13.35 -5.06 2.44
C PHE A 182 -14.70 -4.32 2.42
N PRO A 183 -15.16 -3.78 3.57
CA PRO A 183 -16.42 -3.05 3.66
C PRO A 183 -16.64 -1.99 2.58
N THR A 184 -15.58 -1.37 2.06
CA THR A 184 -15.70 -0.22 1.15
C THR A 184 -14.96 -0.40 -0.18
N SER A 185 -13.83 -1.11 -0.17
CA SER A 185 -12.83 -1.08 -1.23
C SER A 185 -12.91 -2.26 -2.20
N LYS A 186 -13.70 -3.29 -1.90
CA LYS A 186 -14.04 -4.38 -2.83
C LYS A 186 -15.55 -4.35 -3.05
N LYS A 187 -15.96 -4.01 -4.26
CA LYS A 187 -17.38 -3.94 -4.63
C LYS A 187 -17.68 -4.92 -5.75
N THR A 188 -18.88 -5.48 -5.78
CA THR A 188 -19.36 -6.21 -6.97
C THR A 188 -19.22 -5.30 -8.18
N HIS A 189 -18.72 -5.87 -9.28
CA HIS A 189 -18.47 -5.12 -10.49
C HIS A 189 -19.77 -4.54 -11.04
N ILE A 190 -19.71 -3.31 -11.55
CA ILE A 190 -20.90 -2.53 -11.95
C ILE A 190 -21.81 -3.21 -12.99
N CYS A 191 -21.28 -4.12 -13.80
CA CYS A 191 -22.08 -4.89 -14.75
C CYS A 191 -22.97 -5.95 -14.08
N HIS A 192 -22.62 -6.40 -12.88
CA HIS A 192 -23.35 -7.43 -12.12
C HIS A 192 -24.13 -6.83 -10.95
N ASP A 193 -23.74 -5.64 -10.50
CA ASP A 193 -24.40 -4.90 -9.44
C ASP A 193 -25.64 -4.15 -9.97
N LYS A 194 -26.83 -4.73 -9.75
CA LYS A 194 -28.11 -4.13 -10.18
C LYS A 194 -28.53 -2.92 -9.36
N THR A 195 -27.94 -2.71 -8.18
CA THR A 195 -28.27 -1.58 -7.30
C THR A 195 -27.29 -0.42 -7.48
N ALA A 196 -26.15 -0.64 -8.14
CA ALA A 196 -25.16 0.39 -8.41
C ALA A 196 -25.69 1.52 -9.32
N GLN A 197 -25.56 2.75 -8.84
CA GLN A 197 -25.73 3.94 -9.67
C GLN A 197 -24.62 4.02 -10.72
N ARG A 198 -24.99 4.39 -11.94
CA ARG A 198 -24.06 4.55 -13.07
C ARG A 198 -23.77 6.02 -13.31
N CYS A 199 -22.53 6.33 -13.65
CA CYS A 199 -22.18 7.67 -14.11
C CYS A 199 -23.01 8.01 -15.35
N LYS A 200 -23.62 9.21 -15.35
CA LYS A 200 -24.27 9.75 -16.54
C LYS A 200 -23.20 10.04 -17.59
N LYS A 201 -23.54 9.77 -18.86
CA LYS A 201 -22.69 10.12 -20.01
C LYS A 201 -22.65 11.63 -20.19
#